data_AF-A2DXR0-F1
#
_entry.id   AF-A2DXR0-F1
#
_cell.length_a   1.000
_cell.length_b   1.000
_cell.length_c   1.000
_cell.angle_alpha   90.00
_cell.angle_beta   90.00
_cell.angle_gamma   90.00
#
_symmetry.space_group_name_H-M   'P 1'
#
loop_
_entity.id
_entity.type
_entity.pdbx_description
1 polymer ?
#
loop_
_entity_poly.entity_id
_entity_poly.type
_entity_poly.pdbx_seq_one_letter_code
_entity_poly.pdbx_strand_id
1 'polypeptide(L)'
;MEAQQNQKVVILRNPSKKFVSANYAAFRNKIDQRRKNVSKYYPIIEKILFSSPYIKKFGDLVKMACYIAQKEKLHVDRDSKRGKEAIICWYCENWNKVCPLLSESLKEVILPKYQLFEIPSESIVPNEFSFIMDPLLDFSAESMPDLVDNSFLTLGIDQ
;
A
#
# COMPACT_ATOMS: atom_id res chain seq x y z
N MET A 1 -0.23 53.94 -44.88
CA MET A 1 -0.84 52.69 -44.37
C MET A 1 -0.09 52.33 -43.10
N GLU A 2 -0.60 52.71 -41.94
CA GLU A 2 0.07 52.46 -40.66
C GLU A 2 -0.34 51.08 -40.15
N ALA A 3 0.66 50.23 -39.91
CA ALA A 3 0.47 48.87 -39.42
C ALA A 3 0.08 48.91 -37.93
N GLN A 4 -1.14 48.48 -37.61
CA GLN A 4 -1.61 48.34 -36.24
C GLN A 4 -0.81 47.26 -35.51
N GLN A 5 -0.01 47.67 -34.52
CA GLN A 5 0.71 46.76 -33.65
C GLN A 5 -0.25 46.09 -32.66
N ASN A 6 -0.41 44.77 -32.79
CA ASN A 6 -1.17 43.95 -31.85
C ASN A 6 -0.51 43.95 -30.47
N GLN A 7 -1.08 44.69 -29.50
CA GLN A 7 -0.64 44.63 -28.11
C GLN A 7 -1.08 43.31 -27.47
N LYS A 8 -0.11 42.49 -27.07
CA LYS A 8 -0.33 41.24 -26.32
C LYS A 8 -0.62 41.58 -24.86
N VAL A 9 -1.89 41.54 -24.47
CA VAL A 9 -2.30 41.67 -23.06
C VAL A 9 -2.06 40.35 -22.33
N VAL A 10 -1.11 40.32 -21.39
CA VAL A 10 -0.86 39.17 -20.52
C VAL A 10 -1.59 39.39 -19.20
N ILE A 11 -2.67 38.63 -18.96
CA ILE A 11 -3.40 38.66 -17.69
C ILE A 11 -2.66 37.75 -16.69
N LEU A 12 -1.95 38.36 -15.74
CA LEU A 12 -1.36 37.64 -14.62
C LEU A 12 -2.46 37.26 -13.63
N ARG A 13 -2.74 35.96 -13.51
CA ARG A 13 -3.62 35.42 -12.47
C ARG A 13 -2.78 34.93 -11.30
N ASN A 14 -3.14 35.34 -10.09
CA ASN A 14 -2.60 34.68 -8.90
C ASN A 14 -3.02 33.20 -8.92
N PRO A 15 -2.12 32.26 -8.59
CA PRO A 15 -2.49 30.86 -8.50
C PRO A 15 -3.62 30.71 -7.49
N SER A 16 -4.64 29.92 -7.82
CA SER A 16 -5.75 29.70 -6.89
C SER A 16 -5.21 29.05 -5.62
N LYS A 17 -5.56 29.60 -4.45
CA LYS A 17 -5.29 28.92 -3.18
C LYS A 17 -6.01 27.57 -3.27
N LYS A 18 -5.26 26.47 -3.34
CA LYS A 18 -5.84 25.12 -3.34
C LYS A 18 -6.64 25.00 -2.05
N PHE A 19 -7.97 24.99 -2.16
CA PHE A 19 -8.85 24.82 -1.02
C PHE A 19 -8.80 23.34 -0.63
N VAL A 20 -7.84 23.00 0.20
CA VAL A 20 -7.81 21.70 0.85
C VAL A 20 -8.80 21.76 2.00
N SER A 21 -9.83 20.93 1.97
CA SER A 21 -10.78 20.87 3.08
C SER A 21 -10.05 20.48 4.35
N ALA A 22 -10.43 21.07 5.48
CA ALA A 22 -9.86 20.72 6.79
C ALA A 22 -9.94 19.21 7.05
N ASN A 23 -11.03 18.57 6.60
CA ASN A 23 -11.22 17.12 6.69
C ASN A 23 -10.16 16.33 5.93
N TYR A 24 -9.78 16.77 4.72
CA TYR A 24 -8.72 16.10 3.96
C TYR A 24 -7.35 16.29 4.62
N ALA A 25 -7.07 17.49 5.14
CA ALA A 25 -5.83 17.75 5.87
C ALA A 25 -5.71 16.85 7.11
N ALA A 26 -6.79 16.71 7.90
CA ALA A 26 -6.84 15.81 9.05
C ALA A 26 -6.62 14.34 8.65
N PHE A 27 -7.26 13.90 7.56
CA PHE A 27 -7.07 12.55 7.01
C PHE A 27 -5.63 12.28 6.59
N ARG A 28 -4.99 13.23 5.88
CA ARG A 28 -3.57 13.13 5.48
C ARG A 28 -2.65 13.05 6.70
N ASN A 29 -2.85 13.93 7.67
CA ASN A 29 -2.08 13.92 8.92
C ASN A 29 -2.19 12.56 9.63
N LYS A 30 -3.39 11.94 9.67
CA LYS A 30 -3.58 10.61 10.26
C LYS A 30 -2.75 9.53 9.54
N ILE A 31 -2.75 9.52 8.20
CA ILE A 31 -1.94 8.57 7.41
C ILE A 31 -0.46 8.81 7.62
N ASP A 32 -0.02 10.07 7.59
CA ASP A 32 1.38 10.44 7.75
C ASP A 32 1.90 10.03 9.14
N GLN A 33 1.07 10.15 10.19
CA GLN A 33 1.41 9.65 11.53
C GLN A 33 1.51 8.12 11.57
N ARG A 34 0.55 7.37 10.98
CA ARG A 34 0.68 5.90 10.86
C ARG A 34 1.96 5.51 10.16
N ARG A 35 2.28 6.17 9.04
CA ARG A 35 3.50 5.92 8.27
C ARG A 35 4.77 6.17 9.09
N LYS A 36 4.81 7.21 9.93
CA LYS A 36 5.94 7.46 10.83
C LYS A 36 6.14 6.32 11.82
N ASN A 37 5.05 5.80 12.39
CA ASN A 37 5.10 4.67 13.34
C ASN A 37 5.69 3.40 12.71
N VAL A 38 5.42 3.16 11.42
CA VAL A 38 5.94 1.99 10.68
C VAL A 38 7.09 2.33 9.74
N SER A 39 7.74 3.48 9.93
CA SER A 39 8.69 4.06 8.95
C SER A 39 9.84 3.14 8.57
N LYS A 40 10.33 2.33 9.52
CA LYS A 40 11.38 1.33 9.31
C LYS A 40 10.98 0.24 8.32
N TYR A 41 9.74 -0.25 8.40
CA TYR A 41 9.26 -1.39 7.62
C TYR A 41 8.63 -0.98 6.30
N TYR A 42 8.08 0.23 6.24
CA TYR A 42 7.36 0.76 5.09
C TYR A 42 8.10 0.58 3.74
N PRO A 43 9.36 1.01 3.56
CA PRO A 43 10.02 0.90 2.26
C PRO A 43 10.30 -0.56 1.87
N ILE A 44 10.56 -1.42 2.85
CA ILE A 44 10.84 -2.85 2.63
C ILE A 44 9.57 -3.55 2.17
N ILE A 45 8.48 -3.37 2.91
CA ILE A 45 7.18 -3.99 2.62
C ILE A 45 6.60 -3.44 1.32
N GLU A 46 6.71 -2.13 1.07
CA GLU A 46 6.35 -1.56 -0.22
C GLU A 46 7.11 -2.27 -1.34
N LYS A 47 8.44 -2.38 -1.23
CA LYS A 47 9.25 -3.06 -2.25
C LYS A 47 8.80 -4.52 -2.44
N ILE A 48 8.59 -5.29 -1.38
CA ILE A 48 8.15 -6.69 -1.46
C ILE A 48 6.80 -6.79 -2.20
N LEU A 49 5.82 -5.98 -1.79
CA LEU A 49 4.47 -6.00 -2.38
C LEU A 49 4.48 -5.64 -3.88
N PHE A 50 5.31 -4.68 -4.29
CA PHE A 50 5.39 -4.24 -5.70
C PHE A 50 6.43 -4.99 -6.52
N SER A 51 7.26 -5.85 -5.91
CA SER A 51 8.19 -6.72 -6.65
C SER A 51 7.47 -7.88 -7.33
N SER A 52 6.26 -8.21 -6.89
CA SER A 52 5.46 -9.29 -7.49
C SER A 52 4.93 -8.87 -8.87
N PRO A 53 5.23 -9.59 -9.96
CA PRO A 53 4.75 -9.26 -11.31
C PRO A 53 3.23 -9.40 -11.46
N TYR A 54 2.58 -10.10 -10.53
CA TYR A 54 1.15 -10.34 -10.52
C TYR A 54 0.35 -9.20 -9.89
N ILE A 55 0.98 -8.37 -9.03
CA ILE A 55 0.31 -7.28 -8.33
C ILE A 55 0.47 -5.99 -9.15
N LYS A 56 -0.38 -5.82 -10.16
CA LYS A 56 -0.33 -4.64 -11.05
C LYS A 56 -1.17 -3.47 -10.55
N LYS A 57 -2.27 -3.74 -9.86
CA LYS A 57 -3.25 -2.70 -9.46
C LYS A 57 -3.36 -2.61 -7.95
N PHE A 58 -3.59 -1.40 -7.45
CA PHE A 58 -3.91 -1.15 -6.04
C PHE A 58 -5.10 -2.01 -5.55
N GLY A 59 -6.10 -2.23 -6.41
CA GLY A 59 -7.25 -3.07 -6.07
C GLY A 59 -6.87 -4.52 -5.74
N ASP A 60 -5.77 -5.04 -6.29
CA ASP A 60 -5.30 -6.39 -6.00
C ASP A 60 -4.71 -6.48 -4.58
N LEU A 61 -3.96 -5.45 -4.15
CA LEU A 61 -3.47 -5.32 -2.77
C LEU A 61 -4.61 -5.28 -1.75
N VAL A 62 -5.68 -4.53 -2.07
CA VAL A 62 -6.85 -4.45 -1.18
C VAL A 62 -7.59 -5.79 -1.11
N LYS A 63 -7.71 -6.52 -2.22
CA LYS A 63 -8.34 -7.85 -2.23
C LYS A 63 -7.53 -8.86 -1.42
N MET A 64 -6.21 -8.88 -1.59
CA MET A 64 -5.31 -9.71 -0.78
C MET A 64 -5.43 -9.37 0.71
N ALA A 65 -5.40 -8.08 1.07
CA ALA A 65 -5.54 -7.64 2.46
C ALA A 65 -6.87 -8.09 3.05
N CYS A 66 -7.98 -7.94 2.32
CA CYS A 66 -9.30 -8.41 2.77
C CYS A 66 -9.34 -9.92 2.96
N TYR A 67 -8.73 -10.70 2.07
CA TYR A 67 -8.67 -12.16 2.16
C TYR A 67 -7.87 -12.59 3.40
N ILE A 68 -6.67 -12.05 3.59
CA ILE A 68 -5.82 -12.35 4.76
C ILE A 68 -6.54 -11.92 6.04
N ALA A 69 -7.18 -10.74 6.03
CA ALA A 69 -7.92 -10.25 7.18
C ALA A 69 -9.10 -11.14 7.57
N GLN A 70 -9.82 -11.73 6.60
CA GLN A 70 -10.85 -12.71 6.90
C GLN A 70 -10.27 -13.98 7.53
N LYS A 71 -9.14 -14.47 7.03
CA LYS A 71 -8.48 -15.68 7.53
C LYS A 71 -7.95 -15.51 8.97
N GLU A 72 -7.30 -14.38 9.24
CA GLU A 72 -6.68 -14.05 10.53
C GLU A 72 -7.62 -13.28 11.49
N LYS A 73 -8.88 -13.09 11.09
CA LYS A 73 -9.87 -12.29 11.83
C LYS A 73 -9.38 -10.86 12.15
N LEU A 74 -8.62 -10.25 11.25
CA LEU A 74 -8.15 -8.88 11.34
C LEU A 74 -9.18 -7.91 10.71
N HIS A 75 -9.11 -6.64 11.09
CA HIS A 75 -9.92 -5.60 10.49
C HIS A 75 -9.11 -4.78 9.48
N VAL A 76 -9.61 -4.65 8.24
CA VAL A 76 -9.08 -3.70 7.25
C VAL A 76 -9.90 -2.42 7.33
N ASP A 77 -9.29 -1.37 7.84
CA ASP A 77 -9.91 -0.07 8.00
C ASP A 77 -10.30 0.57 6.67
N ARG A 78 -11.32 1.43 6.72
CA ARG A 78 -11.85 2.13 5.55
C ARG A 78 -10.77 2.99 4.86
N ASP A 79 -9.84 3.55 5.63
CA ASP A 79 -8.78 4.42 5.12
C ASP A 79 -7.77 3.59 4.31
N SER A 80 -7.37 2.42 4.82
CA SER A 80 -6.54 1.45 4.10
C SER A 80 -7.15 0.99 2.78
N LYS A 81 -8.47 0.83 2.69
CA LYS A 81 -9.14 0.48 1.41
C LYS A 81 -9.10 1.61 0.38
N ARG A 82 -8.87 2.85 0.81
CA ARG A 82 -8.96 4.06 -0.04
C ARG A 82 -7.61 4.55 -0.55
N GLY A 83 -6.52 4.29 0.16
CA GLY A 83 -5.21 4.86 -0.15
C GLY A 83 -4.10 3.82 -0.18
N LYS A 84 -3.21 3.93 -1.17
CA LYS A 84 -2.00 3.09 -1.28
C LYS A 84 -1.12 3.18 -0.03
N GLU A 85 -0.87 4.37 0.49
CA GLU A 85 -0.03 4.52 1.68
C GLU A 85 -0.67 3.88 2.92
N ALA A 86 -1.99 4.05 3.07
CA ALA A 86 -2.73 3.49 4.19
C ALA A 86 -2.75 1.95 4.15
N ILE A 87 -2.97 1.33 2.98
CA ILE A 87 -2.92 -0.14 2.89
C ILE A 87 -1.53 -0.69 3.21
N ILE A 88 -0.47 0.00 2.76
CA ILE A 88 0.91 -0.43 3.07
C ILE A 88 1.16 -0.32 4.58
N CYS A 89 0.70 0.76 5.22
CA CYS A 89 0.77 0.88 6.69
C CYS A 89 0.05 -0.29 7.38
N TRP A 90 -1.14 -0.68 6.90
CA TRP A 90 -1.86 -1.84 7.43
C TRP A 90 -1.08 -3.14 7.27
N TYR A 91 -0.43 -3.37 6.13
CA TYR A 91 0.46 -4.52 5.92
C TYR A 91 1.65 -4.50 6.89
N CYS A 92 2.23 -3.32 7.16
CA CYS A 92 3.33 -3.18 8.10
C CYS A 92 2.91 -3.48 9.54
N GLU A 93 1.76 -2.95 9.97
CA GLU A 93 1.22 -3.13 11.32
C GLU A 93 0.91 -4.61 11.62
N ASN A 94 0.55 -5.39 10.59
CA ASN A 94 0.13 -6.79 10.73
C ASN A 94 1.15 -7.77 10.10
N TRP A 95 2.38 -7.34 9.87
CA TRP A 95 3.34 -8.07 9.04
C TRP A 95 3.59 -9.51 9.53
N ASN A 96 3.68 -9.70 10.85
CA ASN A 96 3.93 -11.03 11.45
C ASN A 96 2.87 -12.07 11.08
N LYS A 97 1.61 -11.64 10.95
CA LYS A 97 0.50 -12.52 10.56
C LYS A 97 0.34 -12.60 9.04
N VAL A 98 0.65 -11.52 8.34
CA VAL A 98 0.48 -11.44 6.88
C VAL A 98 1.58 -12.19 6.13
N CYS A 99 2.84 -12.07 6.56
CA CYS A 99 4.00 -12.66 5.90
C CYS A 99 3.84 -14.16 5.55
N PRO A 100 3.44 -15.06 6.47
CA PRO A 100 3.27 -16.47 6.15
C PRO A 100 2.14 -16.75 5.14
N LEU A 101 1.13 -15.87 5.07
CA LEU A 101 -0.05 -16.03 4.21
C LEU A 101 0.07 -15.33 2.86
N LEU A 102 1.16 -14.59 2.63
CA LEU A 102 1.31 -13.76 1.44
C LEU A 102 1.39 -14.61 0.16
N SER A 103 2.09 -15.74 0.21
CA SER A 103 2.24 -16.64 -0.94
C SER A 103 0.94 -17.38 -1.27
N GLU A 104 0.18 -17.79 -0.26
CA GLU A 104 -1.12 -18.45 -0.41
C GLU A 104 -2.17 -17.48 -0.96
N SER A 105 -2.29 -16.29 -0.36
CA SER A 105 -3.24 -15.26 -0.80
C SER A 105 -2.98 -14.81 -2.24
N LEU A 106 -1.72 -14.76 -2.68
CA LEU A 106 -1.36 -14.46 -4.07
C LEU A 106 -1.91 -15.52 -5.03
N LYS A 107 -1.80 -16.81 -4.67
CA LYS A 107 -2.30 -17.92 -5.48
C LYS A 107 -3.82 -17.94 -5.57
N GLU A 108 -4.51 -17.73 -4.46
CA GLU A 108 -5.98 -17.83 -4.40
C GLU A 108 -6.67 -16.61 -5.01
N VAL A 109 -6.16 -15.39 -4.77
CA VAL A 109 -6.89 -14.16 -5.11
C VAL A 109 -6.50 -13.62 -6.48
N ILE A 110 -5.23 -13.81 -6.88
CA ILE A 110 -4.67 -13.12 -8.05
C ILE A 110 -4.52 -14.07 -9.23
N LEU A 111 -3.94 -15.26 -9.05
CA LEU A 111 -3.66 -16.20 -10.14
C LEU A 111 -4.90 -16.70 -10.93
N PRO A 112 -6.11 -16.87 -10.37
CA PRO A 112 -7.26 -17.33 -11.16
C PRO A 112 -7.64 -16.36 -12.29
N LYS A 113 -7.25 -15.08 -12.19
CA LYS A 113 -7.44 -14.11 -13.27
C LYS A 113 -6.53 -14.35 -14.47
N TYR A 114 -5.40 -15.03 -14.26
CA TYR A 114 -4.36 -15.25 -15.27
C TYR A 114 -4.42 -16.67 -15.87
N GLN A 115 -5.06 -17.61 -15.18
CA GLN A 115 -5.24 -19.00 -15.67
C GLN A 115 -6.19 -19.12 -16.86
N LEU A 116 -6.90 -18.06 -17.25
CA LEU A 116 -7.71 -18.02 -18.47
C LEU A 116 -6.90 -17.72 -19.74
N PHE A 117 -5.59 -17.48 -19.62
CA PHE A 117 -4.70 -17.37 -20.77
C PHE A 117 -3.90 -18.67 -20.84
N GLU A 118 -4.46 -19.69 -21.50
CA GLU A 118 -3.69 -20.89 -21.85
C GLU A 118 -2.47 -20.45 -22.66
N ILE A 119 -1.29 -20.56 -22.05
CA ILE A 119 -0.04 -20.38 -22.78
C ILE A 119 0.09 -21.60 -23.68
N PRO A 120 0.13 -21.45 -25.01
CA PRO A 120 0.37 -22.58 -25.91
C PRO A 120 1.67 -23.27 -25.48
N SER A 121 1.60 -24.58 -25.29
CA SER A 121 2.57 -25.45 -24.61
C SER A 121 3.97 -25.54 -25.25
N GLU A 122 4.31 -24.65 -26.19
CA GLU A 122 5.47 -24.81 -27.07
C GLU A 122 6.69 -23.93 -26.73
N SER A 123 6.67 -23.13 -25.65
CA SER A 123 7.84 -22.31 -25.26
C SER A 123 8.26 -22.48 -23.80
N ILE A 124 8.57 -23.72 -23.42
CA ILE A 124 9.26 -24.00 -22.15
C ILE A 124 10.72 -23.62 -22.33
N VAL A 125 11.08 -22.37 -22.02
CA VAL A 125 12.47 -22.03 -21.68
C VAL A 125 12.73 -22.48 -20.24
N PRO A 126 13.74 -23.32 -19.99
CA PRO A 126 14.05 -23.80 -18.65
C PRO A 126 14.51 -22.64 -17.75
N ASN A 127 13.60 -22.25 -16.86
CA ASN A 127 13.82 -22.03 -15.43
C ASN A 127 15.02 -21.15 -15.02
N GLU A 128 14.95 -19.84 -15.30
CA GLU A 128 15.77 -18.81 -14.62
C GLU A 128 15.10 -18.25 -13.33
N PHE A 129 13.96 -18.81 -12.90
CA PHE A 129 13.22 -18.30 -11.74
C PHE A 129 13.85 -18.69 -10.39
N SER A 130 14.99 -19.38 -10.39
CA SER A 130 15.78 -19.71 -9.20
C SER A 130 16.64 -18.55 -8.68
N PHE A 131 16.70 -17.40 -9.37
CA PHE A 131 17.76 -16.41 -9.13
C PHE A 131 17.36 -15.11 -8.38
N ILE A 132 16.12 -14.95 -7.90
CA ILE A 132 15.73 -13.75 -7.11
C ILE A 132 14.93 -14.14 -5.86
N MET A 133 15.47 -15.08 -5.09
CA MET A 133 15.23 -15.17 -3.65
C MET A 133 16.61 -15.16 -3.00
N ASP A 134 17.30 -14.03 -3.14
CA ASP A 134 18.51 -13.76 -2.36
C ASP A 134 18.18 -13.96 -0.86
N PRO A 135 19.07 -14.58 -0.08
CA PRO A 135 18.89 -14.89 1.34
C PRO A 135 18.99 -13.62 2.23
N LEU A 136 18.33 -12.53 1.85
CA LEU A 136 18.13 -11.34 2.67
C LEU A 136 16.96 -11.49 3.67
N LEU A 137 16.52 -12.72 3.90
CA LEU A 137 15.46 -13.08 4.83
C LEU A 137 16.00 -13.85 6.05
N ASP A 138 17.16 -13.46 6.57
CA ASP A 138 17.50 -13.63 7.99
C ASP A 138 16.83 -12.54 8.85
N PHE A 139 15.60 -12.15 8.46
CA PHE A 139 14.73 -11.33 9.28
C PHE A 139 14.05 -12.26 10.28
N SER A 140 14.81 -12.75 11.26
CA SER A 140 14.26 -13.54 12.36
C SER A 140 13.10 -12.77 13.00
N ALA A 141 11.93 -13.40 13.03
CA ALA A 141 10.71 -12.84 13.60
C ALA A 141 10.83 -12.51 15.11
N GLU A 142 11.94 -12.91 15.75
CA GLU A 142 12.19 -12.72 17.18
C GLU A 142 12.67 -11.31 17.56
N SER A 143 13.00 -10.44 16.59
CA SER A 143 13.45 -9.06 16.88
C SER A 143 12.46 -7.98 16.42
N MET A 144 11.15 -8.24 16.53
CA MET A 144 10.18 -7.14 16.57
C MET A 144 9.90 -6.80 18.04
N PRO A 145 10.17 -5.56 18.49
CA PRO A 145 9.69 -5.13 19.80
C PRO A 145 8.16 -5.19 19.78
N ASP A 146 7.58 -5.89 20.75
CA ASP A 146 6.13 -5.99 20.93
C ASP A 146 5.51 -4.60 20.96
N LEU A 147 4.90 -4.18 19.84
CA LEU A 147 4.10 -2.96 19.73
C LEU A 147 2.71 -3.14 20.36
N VAL A 148 2.64 -3.88 21.46
CA VAL A 148 1.40 -4.16 22.20
C VAL A 148 1.45 -3.45 23.56
N ASP A 149 1.45 -2.13 23.54
CA ASP A 149 0.95 -1.35 24.67
C ASP A 149 -0.28 -0.55 24.22
N ASN A 150 -1.40 -1.28 24.14
CA ASN A 150 -2.75 -0.72 24.00
C ASN A 150 -3.22 -0.14 25.34
N SER A 151 -2.54 0.90 25.84
CA SER A 151 -2.89 1.59 27.09
C SER A 151 -3.14 3.10 26.86
N PHE A 152 -4.05 3.45 25.95
CA PHE A 152 -4.53 4.83 25.72
C PHE A 152 -5.90 4.72 25.03
N LEU A 153 -7.08 5.14 25.50
CA LEU A 153 -7.54 6.08 26.53
C LEU A 153 -8.90 5.60 27.07
N THR A 154 -9.02 5.35 28.37
CA THR A 154 -10.30 5.57 29.06
C THR A 154 -10.36 7.06 29.40
N LEU A 155 -10.99 7.84 28.52
CA LEU A 155 -11.37 9.22 28.83
C LEU A 155 -12.36 9.18 30.01
N GLY A 156 -11.89 9.67 31.16
CA GLY A 156 -12.73 9.97 32.31
C GLY A 156 -13.79 10.98 31.91
N ILE A 157 -15.05 10.56 32.00
CA ILE A 157 -16.21 11.44 32.01
C ILE A 157 -16.44 11.73 33.50
N ASP A 158 -15.98 12.89 33.97
CA ASP A 158 -16.37 13.40 35.28
C ASP A 158 -17.82 13.90 35.19
N GLN A 159 -18.67 13.38 36.09
CA GLN A 159 -20.02 13.87 36.38
C GLN A 159 -20.00 14.85 37.55
#